data_AF-A0A959TIC5-F1
#
_entry.id   AF-A0A959TIC5-F1
#
_cell.length_a   1.000
_cell.length_b   1.000
_cell.length_c   1.000
_cell.angle_alpha   90.00
_cell.angle_beta   90.00
_cell.angle_gamma   90.00
#
_symmetry.space_group_name_H-M   'P 1'
#
loop_
_entity.id
_entity.type
_entity.pdbx_description
1 polymer ?
#
loop_
_entity_poly.entity_id
_entity_poly.type
_entity_poly.pdbx_seq_one_letter_code
_entity_poly.pdbx_strand_id
1 'polypeptide(L)'
;MYIKRNYGFFMTFNWSKKSFLIGLAYALGVNMLVYQLGTEFSLPWQPITVIGIAVAFYLGFKNNSSYDRTWEARKIWGGIVNSSRAFGAAVCAFVQGEGAPALRRELIHRHVAWLTALRHQLRMPRTWEHDRELEHNANMPRTTELPGPVCEAEMARYLSAGELAAVYATSNLATQLLRNQSERLQALRDAGHFDDFRHMALHGHIAELYSEQGRAERIKNFPFPRQYASTALWLTMVFAVFVPLGMLDVIGRNEGWLFWLSPLLSALITWVFFLMEMIGDYSENPFEGTYNDVP
;
A
#
# COMPACT_ATOMS: atom_id res chain seq x y z
N MET A 1 -1.35 1.65 -8.69
CA MET A 1 -2.81 1.43 -8.60
C MET A 1 -3.31 0.83 -9.91
N TYR A 2 -4.04 -0.28 -9.84
CA TYR A 2 -4.65 -0.90 -11.00
C TYR A 2 -5.76 0.00 -11.56
N ILE A 3 -5.61 0.43 -12.82
CA ILE A 3 -6.52 1.40 -13.47
C ILE A 3 -7.47 0.77 -14.50
N LYS A 4 -7.34 -0.54 -14.79
CA LYS A 4 -8.21 -1.19 -15.78
C LYS A 4 -9.60 -1.46 -15.18
N ARG A 5 -10.61 -1.45 -16.03
CA ARG A 5 -12.03 -1.63 -15.67
C ARG A 5 -12.32 -2.91 -14.88
N ASN A 6 -11.70 -4.03 -15.27
CA ASN A 6 -11.94 -5.33 -14.67
C ASN A 6 -10.66 -5.88 -14.08
N TYR A 7 -10.70 -6.32 -12.83
CA TYR A 7 -9.66 -7.16 -12.25
C TYR A 7 -10.03 -8.63 -12.56
N GLY A 8 -9.24 -9.29 -13.41
CA GLY A 8 -9.61 -10.58 -13.98
C GLY A 8 -9.62 -11.70 -12.93
N PHE A 9 -10.59 -12.61 -13.02
CA PHE A 9 -10.72 -13.75 -12.08
C PHE A 9 -9.40 -14.53 -11.90
N PHE A 10 -8.72 -14.86 -13.00
CA PHE A 10 -7.46 -15.60 -12.94
C PHE A 10 -6.31 -14.79 -12.32
N MET A 11 -6.34 -13.46 -12.38
CA MET A 11 -5.36 -12.63 -11.66
C MET A 11 -5.62 -12.71 -10.16
N THR A 12 -6.88 -12.52 -9.73
CA THR A 12 -7.29 -12.67 -8.32
C THR A 12 -6.92 -14.04 -7.79
N PHE A 13 -7.30 -15.09 -8.52
CA PHE A 13 -7.02 -16.47 -8.11
C PHE A 13 -5.52 -16.73 -8.06
N ASN A 14 -4.74 -16.35 -9.06
CA ASN A 14 -3.28 -16.59 -9.04
C ASN A 14 -2.55 -15.89 -7.89
N TRP A 15 -3.02 -14.70 -7.50
CA TRP A 15 -2.49 -13.98 -6.34
C TRP A 15 -2.87 -14.65 -5.01
N SER A 16 -4.08 -15.23 -4.93
CA SER A 16 -4.66 -15.79 -3.70
C SER A 16 -4.64 -17.32 -3.59
N LYS A 17 -4.13 -18.03 -4.60
CA LYS A 17 -4.24 -19.49 -4.74
C LYS A 17 -3.59 -20.27 -3.60
N LYS A 18 -2.61 -19.70 -2.89
CA LYS A 18 -1.90 -20.38 -1.81
C LYS A 18 -2.87 -20.85 -0.73
N SER A 19 -3.79 -19.99 -0.30
CA SER A 19 -4.80 -20.32 0.71
C SER A 19 -5.80 -21.38 0.21
N PHE A 20 -6.17 -21.33 -1.08
CA PHE A 20 -7.01 -22.37 -1.70
C PHE A 20 -6.30 -23.72 -1.71
N LEU A 21 -5.05 -23.78 -2.17
CA LEU A 21 -4.29 -25.03 -2.28
C LEU A 21 -4.01 -25.66 -0.92
N ILE A 22 -3.64 -24.84 0.09
CA ILE A 22 -3.44 -25.30 1.46
C ILE A 22 -4.77 -25.80 2.05
N GLY A 23 -5.85 -25.04 1.88
CA GLY A 23 -7.19 -25.44 2.34
C GLY A 23 -7.66 -26.74 1.69
N LEU A 24 -7.41 -26.91 0.39
CA LEU A 24 -7.73 -28.14 -0.34
C LEU A 24 -6.93 -29.33 0.16
N ALA A 25 -5.61 -29.18 0.33
CA ALA A 25 -4.76 -30.24 0.85
C ALA A 25 -5.17 -30.65 2.28
N TYR A 26 -5.48 -29.68 3.14
CA TYR A 26 -5.97 -29.92 4.49
C TYR A 26 -7.32 -30.63 4.49
N ALA A 27 -8.30 -30.14 3.71
CA ALA A 27 -9.62 -30.75 3.63
C ALA A 27 -9.58 -32.17 3.02
N LEU A 28 -8.71 -32.41 2.03
CA LEU A 28 -8.48 -33.75 1.49
C LEU A 28 -7.89 -34.68 2.56
N GLY A 29 -6.93 -34.21 3.35
CA GLY A 29 -6.36 -34.96 4.46
C GLY A 29 -7.40 -35.35 5.51
N VAL A 30 -8.25 -34.40 5.91
CA VAL A 30 -9.35 -34.63 6.86
C VAL A 30 -10.33 -35.67 6.31
N ASN A 31 -10.81 -35.51 5.07
CA ASN A 31 -11.75 -36.45 4.48
C ASN A 31 -11.13 -37.85 4.29
N MET A 32 -9.87 -37.92 3.87
CA MET A 32 -9.16 -39.19 3.71
C MET A 32 -8.99 -39.91 5.06
N LEU A 33 -8.68 -39.18 6.12
CA LEU A 33 -8.57 -39.72 7.48
C LEU A 33 -9.92 -40.31 7.94
N VAL A 34 -11.00 -39.55 7.79
CA VAL A 34 -12.36 -39.99 8.16
C VAL A 34 -12.80 -41.20 7.33
N TYR A 35 -12.50 -41.22 6.02
CA TYR A 35 -12.79 -42.34 5.14
C TYR A 35 -12.06 -43.62 5.57
N GLN A 36 -10.77 -43.52 5.93
CA GLN A 36 -9.96 -44.66 6.34
C GLN A 36 -10.29 -45.19 7.75
N LEU A 37 -10.52 -44.29 8.71
CA LEU A 37 -10.84 -44.68 10.09
C LEU A 37 -12.23 -45.28 10.23
N GLY A 38 -13.08 -45.14 9.22
CA GLY A 38 -14.42 -45.67 9.27
C GLY A 38 -15.38 -44.90 10.18
N THR A 39 -14.92 -43.80 10.79
CA THR A 39 -15.63 -43.04 11.82
C THR A 39 -16.55 -41.99 11.20
N GLU A 40 -17.72 -41.77 11.80
CA GLU A 40 -18.60 -40.64 11.47
C GLU A 40 -18.22 -39.39 12.29
N PHE A 41 -16.93 -39.05 12.33
CA PHE A 41 -16.49 -37.86 13.05
C PHE A 41 -16.82 -36.61 12.23
N SER A 42 -17.86 -35.89 12.64
CA SER A 42 -18.23 -34.57 12.12
C SER A 42 -18.39 -33.57 13.27
N LEU A 43 -18.26 -32.29 12.95
CA LEU A 43 -18.67 -31.22 13.84
C LEU A 43 -19.99 -30.62 13.32
N PRO A 44 -20.95 -30.30 14.21
CA PRO A 44 -22.19 -29.67 13.77
C PRO A 44 -21.91 -28.41 12.94
N TRP A 45 -22.62 -28.26 11.81
CA TRP A 45 -22.41 -27.11 10.93
C TRP A 45 -22.80 -25.78 11.57
N GLN A 46 -23.82 -25.78 12.45
CA GLN A 46 -24.44 -24.56 12.98
C GLN A 46 -23.49 -23.68 13.81
N PRO A 47 -22.66 -24.20 14.75
CA PRO A 47 -21.65 -23.39 15.43
C PRO A 47 -20.61 -22.80 14.47
N ILE A 48 -20.24 -23.53 13.41
CA ILE A 48 -19.24 -23.09 12.43
C ILE A 48 -19.78 -21.92 11.60
N THR A 49 -21.07 -21.92 11.24
CA THR A 49 -21.67 -20.78 10.53
C THR A 49 -21.71 -19.53 11.40
N VAL A 50 -21.98 -19.64 12.71
CA VAL A 50 -21.92 -18.50 13.64
C VAL A 50 -20.51 -17.90 13.69
N ILE A 51 -19.47 -18.74 13.75
CA ILE A 51 -18.08 -18.29 13.66
C ILE A 51 -17.84 -17.61 12.31
N GLY A 52 -18.25 -18.23 11.20
CA GLY A 52 -18.09 -17.67 9.86
C GLY A 52 -18.73 -16.29 9.69
N ILE A 53 -19.93 -16.09 10.24
CA ILE A 53 -20.61 -14.78 10.26
C ILE A 53 -19.79 -13.77 11.05
N ALA A 54 -19.31 -14.12 12.25
CA ALA A 54 -18.49 -13.24 13.07
C ALA A 54 -17.18 -12.84 12.37
N VAL A 55 -16.50 -13.80 11.73
CA VAL A 55 -15.28 -13.54 10.94
C VAL A 55 -15.58 -12.64 9.75
N ALA A 56 -16.68 -12.88 9.02
CA ALA A 56 -17.06 -12.06 7.87
C ALA A 56 -17.31 -10.60 8.26
N PHE A 57 -18.02 -10.36 9.37
CA PHE A 57 -18.21 -9.01 9.91
C PHE A 57 -16.89 -8.36 10.31
N TYR A 58 -16.04 -9.08 11.03
CA TYR A 58 -14.75 -8.56 11.48
C TYR A 58 -13.85 -8.18 10.30
N LEU A 59 -13.73 -9.06 9.29
CA LEU A 59 -13.02 -8.79 8.04
C LEU A 59 -13.62 -7.61 7.28
N GLY A 60 -14.95 -7.48 7.24
CA GLY A 60 -15.63 -6.35 6.63
C GLY A 60 -15.22 -5.01 7.26
N PHE A 61 -15.19 -4.94 8.60
CA PHE A 61 -14.73 -3.74 9.31
C PHE A 61 -13.24 -3.46 9.08
N LYS A 62 -12.36 -4.47 9.20
CA LYS A 62 -10.93 -4.35 8.89
C LYS A 62 -10.71 -3.81 7.48
N ASN A 63 -11.39 -4.39 6.49
CA ASN A 63 -11.21 -4.03 5.09
C ASN A 63 -11.68 -2.60 4.80
N ASN A 64 -12.75 -2.15 5.45
CA ASN A 64 -13.20 -0.76 5.32
C ASN A 64 -12.15 0.22 5.88
N SER A 65 -11.61 -0.03 7.07
CA SER A 65 -10.55 0.81 7.65
C SER A 65 -9.24 0.77 6.84
N SER A 66 -8.91 -0.39 6.27
CA SER A 66 -7.74 -0.54 5.38
C SER A 66 -7.93 0.24 4.08
N TYR A 67 -9.13 0.17 3.50
CA TYR A 67 -9.50 0.95 2.32
C TYR A 67 -9.41 2.46 2.58
N ASP A 68 -9.93 2.94 3.72
CA ASP A 68 -9.87 4.36 4.10
C ASP A 68 -8.44 4.88 4.16
N ARG A 69 -7.49 4.05 4.61
CA ARG A 69 -6.07 4.38 4.67
C ARG A 69 -5.44 4.49 3.27
N THR A 70 -5.74 3.56 2.37
CA THR A 70 -5.34 3.68 0.95
C THR A 70 -5.99 4.90 0.28
N TRP A 71 -7.25 5.17 0.59
CA TRP A 71 -7.97 6.33 0.07
C TRP A 71 -7.40 7.65 0.59
N GLU A 72 -6.98 7.70 1.86
CA GLU A 72 -6.26 8.85 2.42
C GLU A 72 -4.93 9.08 1.70
N ALA A 73 -4.14 8.02 1.48
CA ALA A 73 -2.89 8.11 0.74
C ALA A 73 -3.09 8.66 -0.68
N ARG A 74 -4.15 8.24 -1.37
CA ARG A 74 -4.52 8.77 -2.69
C ARG A 74 -4.91 10.26 -2.63
N LYS A 75 -5.69 10.67 -1.62
CA LYS A 75 -6.05 12.08 -1.42
C LYS A 75 -4.82 12.96 -1.18
N ILE A 76 -3.88 12.47 -0.37
CA ILE A 76 -2.61 13.16 -0.09
C ILE A 76 -1.80 13.35 -1.38
N TRP A 77 -1.63 12.29 -2.18
CA TRP A 77 -0.90 12.39 -3.44
C TRP A 77 -1.59 13.31 -4.45
N GLY A 78 -2.93 13.31 -4.47
CA GLY A 78 -3.71 14.29 -5.23
C GLY A 78 -3.48 15.74 -4.75
N GLY A 79 -3.38 15.95 -3.44
CA GLY A 79 -2.99 17.22 -2.83
C GLY A 79 -1.60 17.67 -3.29
N ILE A 80 -0.61 16.78 -3.22
CA ILE A 80 0.76 17.04 -3.70
C ILE A 80 0.76 17.43 -5.17
N VAL A 81 0.02 16.72 -6.04
CA VAL A 81 -0.07 17.06 -7.47
C VAL A 81 -0.67 18.45 -7.67
N ASN A 82 -1.73 18.80 -6.95
CA ASN A 82 -2.39 20.10 -7.07
C ASN A 82 -1.51 21.24 -6.56
N SER A 83 -0.95 21.12 -5.35
CA SER A 83 -0.04 22.13 -4.79
C SER A 83 1.24 22.25 -5.60
N SER A 84 1.75 21.15 -6.20
CA SER A 84 2.88 21.19 -7.14
C SER A 84 2.57 22.02 -8.40
N ARG A 85 1.38 21.86 -8.97
CA ARG A 85 0.95 22.65 -10.14
C ARG A 85 0.76 24.12 -9.78
N ALA A 86 0.15 24.40 -8.63
CA ALA A 86 -0.02 25.76 -8.13
C ALA A 86 1.32 26.44 -7.88
N PHE A 87 2.24 25.76 -7.19
CA PHE A 87 3.62 26.22 -6.98
C PHE A 87 4.33 26.51 -8.31
N GLY A 88 4.28 25.59 -9.27
CA GLY A 88 4.91 25.78 -10.57
C GLY A 88 4.33 26.95 -11.36
N ALA A 89 3.01 27.13 -11.33
CA ALA A 89 2.35 28.29 -11.94
C ALA A 89 2.77 29.61 -11.26
N ALA A 90 2.82 29.64 -9.93
CA ALA A 90 3.24 30.79 -9.15
C ALA A 90 4.72 31.15 -9.44
N VAL A 91 5.62 30.16 -9.49
CA VAL A 91 7.03 30.38 -9.85
C VAL A 91 7.16 31.02 -11.23
N CYS A 92 6.42 30.52 -12.23
CA CYS A 92 6.44 31.06 -13.59
C CYS A 92 5.90 32.48 -13.69
N ALA A 93 4.87 32.82 -12.90
CA ALA A 93 4.20 34.13 -12.94
C ALA A 93 4.91 35.21 -12.09
N PHE A 94 5.34 34.83 -10.88
CA PHE A 94 5.77 35.78 -9.86
C PHE A 94 7.25 36.14 -9.94
N VAL A 95 8.11 35.19 -10.32
CA VAL A 95 9.57 35.41 -10.38
C VAL A 95 9.92 36.22 -11.62
N GLN A 96 10.40 37.45 -11.43
CA GLN A 96 10.71 38.42 -12.50
C GLN A 96 12.15 38.96 -12.37
N GLY A 97 12.57 39.82 -13.31
CA GLY A 97 13.91 40.42 -13.33
C GLY A 97 14.92 39.70 -14.23
N GLU A 98 16.16 40.18 -14.22
CA GLU A 98 17.26 39.59 -14.98
C GLU A 98 17.53 38.15 -14.52
N GLY A 99 17.78 37.24 -15.47
CA GLY A 99 18.00 35.82 -15.17
C GLY A 99 16.76 35.03 -14.74
N ALA A 100 15.56 35.63 -14.74
CA ALA A 100 14.32 34.95 -14.31
C ALA A 100 14.07 33.58 -14.96
N PRO A 101 14.33 33.33 -16.27
CA PRO A 101 14.16 32.00 -16.85
C PRO A 101 15.03 30.92 -16.19
N ALA A 102 16.26 31.25 -15.80
CA ALA A 102 17.16 30.32 -15.12
C ALA A 102 16.72 30.05 -13.67
N LEU A 103 16.28 31.09 -12.96
CA LEU A 103 15.79 30.99 -11.58
C LEU A 103 14.48 30.17 -11.50
N ARG A 104 13.57 30.38 -12.45
CA ARG A 104 12.34 29.56 -12.57
C ARG A 104 12.70 28.10 -12.79
N ARG A 105 13.65 27.81 -13.68
CA ARG A 105 14.13 26.43 -13.92
C ARG A 105 14.75 25.82 -12.66
N GLU A 106 15.58 26.57 -11.94
CA GLU A 106 16.19 26.15 -10.67
C GLU A 106 15.12 25.71 -9.65
N LEU A 107 14.11 26.55 -9.40
CA LEU A 107 13.04 26.26 -8.44
C LEU A 107 12.21 25.03 -8.85
N ILE A 108 11.86 24.92 -10.14
CA ILE A 108 11.14 23.75 -10.65
C ILE A 108 11.98 22.48 -10.52
N HIS A 109 13.28 22.53 -10.81
CA HIS A 109 14.17 21.38 -10.65
C HIS A 109 14.27 20.95 -9.19
N ARG A 110 14.41 21.88 -8.24
CA ARG A 110 14.40 21.55 -6.80
C ARG A 110 13.08 20.92 -6.37
N HIS A 111 11.96 21.39 -6.90
CA HIS A 111 10.66 20.80 -6.64
C HIS A 111 10.55 19.36 -7.17
N VAL A 112 11.07 19.09 -8.37
CA VAL A 112 11.14 17.72 -8.91
C VAL A 112 12.08 16.85 -8.08
N ALA A 113 13.20 17.38 -7.61
CA ALA A 113 14.09 16.65 -6.70
C ALA A 113 13.39 16.28 -5.39
N TRP A 114 12.58 17.18 -4.82
CA TRP A 114 11.74 16.89 -3.65
C TRP A 114 10.74 15.76 -3.92
N LEU A 115 10.01 15.82 -5.05
CA LEU A 115 9.08 14.76 -5.45
C LEU A 115 9.79 13.39 -5.58
N THR A 116 10.99 13.37 -6.17
CA THR A 116 11.82 12.17 -6.29
C THR A 116 12.22 11.66 -4.91
N ALA A 117 12.76 12.52 -4.04
CA ALA A 117 13.13 12.16 -2.67
C ALA A 117 11.95 11.56 -1.90
N LEU A 118 10.79 12.22 -1.94
CA LEU A 118 9.58 11.77 -1.26
C LEU A 118 9.09 10.42 -1.79
N ARG A 119 9.08 10.22 -3.11
CA ARG A 119 8.71 8.93 -3.73
C ARG A 119 9.61 7.81 -3.23
N HIS A 120 10.92 8.02 -3.17
CA HIS A 120 11.87 7.01 -2.70
C HIS A 120 11.73 6.76 -1.19
N GLN A 121 11.55 7.82 -0.40
CA GLN A 121 11.34 7.75 1.04
C GLN A 121 10.08 6.94 1.40
N LEU A 122 8.96 7.18 0.72
CA LEU A 122 7.71 6.43 0.94
C LEU A 122 7.81 4.96 0.51
N ARG A 123 8.76 4.63 -0.38
CA ARG A 123 9.03 3.26 -0.83
C ARG A 123 10.14 2.55 -0.05
N MET A 124 10.67 3.15 1.02
CA MET A 124 11.61 2.44 1.88
C MET A 124 10.88 1.34 2.66
N PRO A 125 11.36 0.08 2.64
CA PRO A 125 10.68 -1.01 3.31
C PRO A 125 10.66 -0.79 4.83
N ARG A 126 9.57 -1.21 5.47
CA ARG A 126 9.43 -1.24 6.93
C ARG A 126 9.35 -2.70 7.41
N THR A 127 9.69 -2.95 8.68
CA THR A 127 9.74 -4.31 9.25
C THR A 127 8.37 -4.99 9.33
N TRP A 128 7.30 -4.25 9.10
CA TRP A 128 5.91 -4.67 9.22
C TRP A 128 5.17 -4.72 7.87
N GLU A 129 5.89 -4.37 6.81
CA GLU A 129 5.43 -4.42 5.42
C GLU A 129 5.63 -5.83 4.84
N HIS A 130 5.03 -6.08 3.69
CA HIS A 130 5.12 -7.37 3.02
C HIS A 130 6.57 -7.64 2.57
N ASP A 131 7.00 -8.91 2.67
CA ASP A 131 8.34 -9.31 2.27
C ASP A 131 8.50 -9.27 0.74
N ARG A 132 9.43 -8.43 0.28
CA ARG A 132 9.68 -8.14 -1.14
C ARG A 132 10.22 -9.33 -1.92
N GLU A 133 10.91 -10.28 -1.27
CA GLU A 133 11.43 -11.46 -1.97
C GLU A 133 10.32 -12.42 -2.40
N LEU A 134 9.22 -12.49 -1.63
CA LEU A 134 8.06 -13.33 -1.95
C LEU A 134 7.23 -12.79 -3.13
N GLU A 135 7.37 -11.50 -3.46
CA GLU A 135 6.62 -10.81 -4.52
C GLU A 135 7.36 -10.71 -5.86
N HIS A 136 8.63 -11.13 -5.93
CA HIS A 136 9.38 -11.27 -7.20
C HIS A 136 8.90 -12.48 -8.04
N ASN A 137 7.63 -12.85 -7.91
CA ASN A 137 6.99 -13.91 -8.66
C ASN A 137 6.60 -13.36 -10.04
N ALA A 138 6.94 -14.09 -11.11
CA ALA A 138 6.98 -13.67 -12.53
C ALA A 138 5.69 -13.08 -13.15
N ASN A 139 4.62 -12.86 -12.38
CA ASN A 139 3.32 -12.39 -12.82
C ASN A 139 2.94 -10.98 -12.31
N MET A 140 3.81 -10.28 -11.57
CA MET A 140 3.58 -8.88 -11.17
C MET A 140 4.50 -7.92 -11.93
N PRO A 141 4.00 -6.77 -12.44
CA PRO A 141 4.83 -5.74 -13.04
C PRO A 141 5.84 -5.21 -12.01
N ARG A 142 7.12 -5.16 -12.39
CA ARG A 142 8.28 -4.81 -11.56
C ARG A 142 7.97 -3.75 -10.48
N THR A 143 8.08 -4.16 -9.22
CA THR A 143 8.33 -3.24 -8.10
C THR A 143 9.57 -2.42 -8.44
N THR A 144 9.46 -1.10 -8.33
CA THR A 144 10.51 -0.16 -8.72
C THR A 144 11.80 -0.47 -7.93
N GLU A 145 12.95 -0.40 -8.60
CA GLU A 145 14.26 -0.79 -8.06
C GLU A 145 14.57 -0.12 -6.70
N LEU A 146 15.34 -0.83 -5.88
CA LEU A 146 15.67 -0.45 -4.51
C LEU A 146 16.25 0.98 -4.44
N PRO A 147 15.91 1.78 -3.40
CA PRO A 147 15.98 3.24 -3.49
C PRO A 147 17.39 3.87 -3.47
N GLY A 148 18.44 3.18 -3.02
CA GLY A 148 19.70 3.84 -2.66
C GLY A 148 20.44 4.48 -3.85
N PRO A 149 21.16 3.69 -4.68
CA PRO A 149 21.96 4.25 -5.77
C PRO A 149 21.13 4.95 -6.84
N VAL A 150 19.88 4.52 -7.00
CA VAL A 150 18.95 5.05 -8.02
C VAL A 150 18.42 6.43 -7.65
N CYS A 151 18.09 6.67 -6.37
CA CYS A 151 17.57 7.97 -5.93
C CYS A 151 18.62 9.09 -6.08
N GLU A 152 19.87 8.81 -5.70
CA GLU A 152 20.97 9.77 -5.85
C GLU A 152 21.19 10.12 -7.32
N ALA A 153 21.26 9.12 -8.20
CA ALA A 153 21.46 9.31 -9.63
C ALA A 153 20.30 10.08 -10.30
N GLU A 154 19.06 9.87 -9.86
CA GLU A 154 17.91 10.65 -10.35
C GLU A 154 17.93 12.09 -9.85
N MET A 155 18.23 12.33 -8.58
CA MET A 155 18.29 13.68 -8.00
C MET A 155 19.48 14.49 -8.52
N ALA A 156 20.60 13.85 -8.87
CA ALA A 156 21.77 14.49 -9.47
C ALA A 156 21.47 15.18 -10.81
N ARG A 157 20.34 14.86 -11.47
CA ARG A 157 19.89 15.54 -12.70
C ARG A 157 19.30 16.93 -12.42
N TYR A 158 18.88 17.17 -11.18
CA TYR A 158 18.12 18.36 -10.79
C TYR A 158 18.88 19.25 -9.80
N LEU A 159 19.77 18.67 -8.99
CA LEU A 159 20.53 19.35 -7.94
C LEU A 159 22.02 19.42 -8.29
N SER A 160 22.70 20.44 -7.78
CA SER A 160 24.16 20.51 -7.83
C SER A 160 24.79 19.45 -6.93
N ALA A 161 26.02 19.00 -7.23
CA ALA A 161 26.73 18.01 -6.41
C ALA A 161 26.90 18.45 -4.94
N GLY A 162 27.13 19.74 -4.70
CA GLY A 162 27.25 20.29 -3.35
C GLY A 162 25.91 20.28 -2.59
N GLU A 163 24.82 20.66 -3.25
CA GLU A 163 23.48 20.60 -2.65
C GLU A 163 23.04 19.16 -2.38
N LEU A 164 23.33 18.24 -3.29
CA LEU A 164 23.05 16.81 -3.14
C LEU A 164 23.75 16.23 -1.90
N ALA A 165 25.05 16.48 -1.76
CA ALA A 165 25.83 16.02 -0.60
C ALA A 165 25.29 16.59 0.73
N ALA A 166 24.89 17.85 0.74
CA ALA A 166 24.30 18.49 1.93
C ALA A 166 22.95 17.87 2.32
N VAL A 167 22.10 17.53 1.34
CA VAL A 167 20.79 16.90 1.60
C VAL A 167 20.97 15.48 2.13
N TYR A 168 21.89 14.69 1.57
CA TYR A 168 22.19 13.33 2.02
C TYR A 168 22.81 13.25 3.43
N ALA A 169 23.39 14.35 3.92
CA ALA A 169 23.89 14.43 5.30
C ALA A 169 22.78 14.57 6.36
N THR A 170 21.51 14.74 5.94
CA THR A 170 20.38 14.92 6.86
C THR A 170 19.56 13.65 7.04
N SER A 171 18.76 13.59 8.12
CA SER A 171 17.91 12.43 8.42
C SER A 171 16.69 12.30 7.50
N ASN A 172 16.10 13.42 7.07
CA ASN A 172 14.93 13.46 6.20
C ASN A 172 15.20 14.33 4.97
N LEU A 173 15.53 13.67 3.87
CA LEU A 173 15.93 14.32 2.62
C LEU A 173 14.80 15.19 2.05
N ALA A 174 13.55 14.70 2.05
CA ALA A 174 12.42 15.44 1.49
C ALA A 174 12.12 16.71 2.30
N THR A 175 12.12 16.62 3.63
CA THR A 175 11.97 17.80 4.52
C THR A 175 13.06 18.83 4.27
N GLN A 176 14.31 18.38 4.11
CA GLN A 176 15.45 19.26 3.87
C GLN A 176 15.35 19.97 2.51
N LEU A 177 14.83 19.31 1.47
CA LEU A 177 14.62 19.93 0.16
C LEU A 177 13.55 21.03 0.17
N LEU A 178 12.44 20.84 0.90
CA LEU A 178 11.46 21.91 1.08
C LEU A 178 12.04 23.10 1.87
N ARG A 179 12.91 22.83 2.86
CA ARG A 179 13.62 23.88 3.61
C ARG A 179 14.54 24.69 2.69
N ASN A 180 15.35 24.02 1.87
CA ASN A 180 16.22 24.68 0.89
C ASN A 180 15.42 25.56 -0.08
N GLN A 181 14.25 25.10 -0.52
CA GLN A 181 13.36 25.90 -1.37
C GLN A 181 12.84 27.14 -0.62
N SER A 182 12.40 26.98 0.62
CA SER A 182 11.97 28.08 1.50
C SER A 182 13.06 29.17 1.64
N GLU A 183 14.29 28.76 1.93
CA GLU A 183 15.45 29.67 2.04
C GLU A 183 15.79 30.34 0.71
N ARG A 184 15.66 29.61 -0.41
CA ARG A 184 15.87 30.18 -1.73
C ARG A 184 14.83 31.23 -2.08
N LEU A 185 13.57 31.01 -1.74
CA LEU A 185 12.49 31.98 -1.93
C LEU A 185 12.73 33.26 -1.11
N GLN A 186 13.26 33.14 0.10
CA GLN A 186 13.70 34.29 0.90
C GLN A 186 14.82 35.07 0.19
N ALA A 187 15.87 34.38 -0.26
CA ALA A 187 16.98 35.04 -0.96
C ALA A 187 16.55 35.75 -2.25
N LEU A 188 15.59 35.18 -3.00
CA LEU A 188 15.06 35.80 -4.22
C LEU A 188 14.20 37.03 -3.93
N ARG A 189 13.44 37.01 -2.82
CA ARG A 189 12.70 38.17 -2.33
C ARG A 189 13.65 39.29 -1.95
N ASP A 190 14.70 38.99 -1.19
CA ASP A 190 15.68 39.99 -0.75
C ASP A 190 16.47 40.59 -1.92
N ALA A 191 16.63 39.84 -3.00
CA ALA A 191 17.18 40.32 -4.28
C ALA A 191 16.16 41.06 -5.18
N GLY A 192 14.91 41.22 -4.75
CA GLY A 192 13.89 41.98 -5.48
C GLY A 192 13.26 41.28 -6.68
N HIS A 193 13.37 39.95 -6.79
CA HIS A 193 12.76 39.19 -7.90
C HIS A 193 11.23 39.11 -7.81
N PHE A 194 10.65 39.40 -6.64
CA PHE A 194 9.22 39.52 -6.38
C PHE A 194 8.97 40.26 -5.05
N ASP A 195 7.75 40.77 -4.86
CA ASP A 195 7.32 41.49 -3.66
C ASP A 195 6.90 40.57 -2.50
N ASP A 196 6.60 41.17 -1.34
CA ASP A 196 6.22 40.47 -0.11
C ASP A 196 4.91 39.67 -0.25
N PHE A 197 3.94 40.15 -1.02
CA PHE A 197 2.68 39.42 -1.21
C PHE A 197 2.88 38.15 -2.02
N ARG A 198 3.69 38.22 -3.08
CA ARG A 198 4.10 37.04 -3.87
C ARG A 198 4.94 36.07 -3.04
N HIS A 199 5.82 36.59 -2.19
CA HIS A 199 6.61 35.78 -1.26
C HIS A 199 5.71 35.00 -0.31
N MET A 200 4.74 35.65 0.33
CA MET A 200 3.76 35.00 1.21
C MET A 200 2.98 33.89 0.47
N ALA A 201 2.55 34.15 -0.76
CA ALA A 201 1.84 33.15 -1.58
C ALA A 201 2.72 31.92 -1.89
N LEU A 202 3.99 32.13 -2.26
CA LEU A 202 4.93 31.04 -2.54
C LEU A 202 5.24 30.20 -1.29
N HIS A 203 5.44 30.85 -0.12
CA HIS A 203 5.60 30.13 1.15
C HIS A 203 4.33 29.37 1.56
N GLY A 204 3.14 29.90 1.23
CA GLY A 204 1.88 29.19 1.41
C GLY A 204 1.87 27.84 0.69
N HIS A 205 2.32 27.79 -0.56
CA HIS A 205 2.45 26.54 -1.30
C HIS A 205 3.47 25.58 -0.68
N ILE A 206 4.62 26.07 -0.19
CA ILE A 206 5.60 25.24 0.52
C ILE A 206 5.00 24.66 1.80
N ALA A 207 4.22 25.44 2.55
CA ALA A 207 3.55 24.98 3.76
C ALA A 207 2.49 23.89 3.47
N GLU A 208 1.73 24.01 2.37
CA GLU A 208 0.82 22.96 1.92
C GLU A 208 1.57 21.67 1.56
N LEU A 209 2.70 21.78 0.85
CA LEU A 209 3.53 20.62 0.50
C LEU A 209 4.11 19.94 1.76
N TYR A 210 4.50 20.69 2.79
CA TYR A 210 4.88 20.14 4.09
C TYR A 210 3.73 19.40 4.77
N SER A 211 2.53 19.96 4.73
CA SER A 211 1.33 19.33 5.29
C SER A 211 1.06 17.98 4.63
N GLU A 212 1.07 17.92 3.31
CA GLU A 212 0.84 16.67 2.58
C GLU A 212 1.99 15.66 2.77
N GLN A 213 3.25 16.12 2.80
CA GLN A 213 4.39 15.26 3.13
C GLN A 213 4.23 14.62 4.52
N GLY A 214 3.92 15.42 5.55
CA GLY A 214 3.75 14.92 6.91
C GLY A 214 2.60 13.91 7.03
N ARG A 215 1.51 14.13 6.28
CA ARG A 215 0.39 13.17 6.20
C ARG A 215 0.81 11.85 5.54
N ALA A 216 1.60 11.92 4.45
CA ALA A 216 2.12 10.72 3.79
C ALA A 216 3.08 9.94 4.70
N GLU A 217 4.00 10.64 5.37
CA GLU A 217 4.93 10.06 6.34
C GLU A 217 4.20 9.40 7.50
N ARG A 218 3.11 10.01 8.00
CA ARG A 218 2.28 9.40 9.03
C ARG A 218 1.70 8.05 8.59
N ILE A 219 1.15 7.97 7.38
CA ILE A 219 0.67 6.70 6.83
C ILE A 219 1.84 5.71 6.72
N LYS A 220 2.98 6.12 6.17
CA LYS A 220 4.11 5.22 5.97
C LYS A 220 4.72 4.71 7.29
N ASN A 221 4.82 5.56 8.32
CA ASN A 221 5.57 5.26 9.53
C ASN A 221 4.73 4.65 10.66
N PHE A 222 3.40 4.85 10.64
CA PHE A 222 2.50 4.29 11.64
C PHE A 222 1.57 3.26 10.99
N PRO A 223 1.80 1.95 11.19
CA PRO A 223 0.98 0.91 10.58
C PRO A 223 -0.45 0.91 11.11
N PHE A 224 -1.35 0.24 10.40
CA PHE A 224 -2.66 -0.12 10.95
C PHE A 224 -2.45 -0.92 12.25
N PRO A 225 -3.28 -0.70 13.30
CA PRO A 225 -3.12 -1.36 14.59
C PRO A 225 -2.93 -2.88 14.46
N ARG A 226 -1.74 -3.37 14.84
CA ARG A 226 -1.33 -4.76 14.58
C ARG A 226 -2.17 -5.81 15.30
N GLN A 227 -2.79 -5.42 16.41
CA GLN A 227 -3.77 -6.26 17.11
C GLN A 227 -4.97 -6.57 16.21
N TYR A 228 -5.46 -5.60 15.44
CA TYR A 228 -6.60 -5.80 14.55
C TYR A 228 -6.25 -6.70 13.36
N ALA A 229 -5.11 -6.43 12.72
CA ALA A 229 -4.60 -7.24 11.61
C ALA A 229 -4.35 -8.70 12.04
N SER A 230 -3.63 -8.90 13.15
CA SER A 230 -3.32 -10.25 13.65
C SER A 230 -4.57 -11.03 14.08
N THR A 231 -5.51 -10.35 14.74
CA THR A 231 -6.78 -10.98 15.17
C THR A 231 -7.61 -11.43 13.97
N ALA A 232 -7.67 -10.65 12.89
CA ALA A 232 -8.37 -11.05 11.65
C ALA A 232 -7.78 -12.35 11.09
N LEU A 233 -6.45 -12.42 11.01
CA LEU A 233 -5.75 -13.59 10.52
C LEU A 233 -6.03 -14.81 11.39
N TRP A 234 -5.90 -14.69 12.72
CA TRP A 234 -6.15 -15.80 13.64
C TRP A 234 -7.59 -16.29 13.57
N LEU A 235 -8.57 -15.39 13.56
CA LEU A 235 -9.98 -15.75 13.43
C LEU A 235 -10.26 -16.47 12.09
N THR A 236 -9.66 -15.99 11.00
CA THR A 236 -9.77 -16.63 9.68
C THR A 236 -9.14 -18.02 9.67
N MET A 237 -7.99 -18.19 10.32
CA MET A 237 -7.33 -19.50 10.46
C MET A 237 -8.18 -20.47 11.29
N VAL A 238 -8.72 -20.03 12.42
CA VAL A 238 -9.60 -20.86 13.27
C VAL A 238 -10.82 -21.31 12.49
N PHE A 239 -11.47 -20.40 11.76
CA PHE A 239 -12.60 -20.74 10.90
C PHE A 239 -12.21 -21.77 9.83
N ALA A 240 -11.10 -21.54 9.12
CA ALA A 240 -10.61 -22.44 8.07
C ALA A 240 -10.29 -23.86 8.56
N VAL A 241 -9.81 -24.00 9.81
CA VAL A 241 -9.56 -25.31 10.43
C VAL A 241 -10.84 -26.10 10.64
N PHE A 242 -11.94 -25.43 11.00
CA PHE A 242 -13.22 -26.08 11.28
C PHE A 242 -14.09 -26.34 10.05
N VAL A 243 -13.93 -25.57 8.97
CA VAL A 243 -14.76 -25.69 7.76
C VAL A 243 -14.82 -27.14 7.22
N PRO A 244 -13.70 -27.85 7.00
CA PRO A 244 -13.75 -29.23 6.49
C PRO A 244 -14.49 -30.19 7.42
N LEU A 245 -14.34 -30.02 8.74
CA LEU A 245 -15.00 -30.86 9.75
C LEU A 245 -16.52 -30.63 9.78
N GLY A 246 -16.95 -29.40 9.56
CA GLY A 246 -18.37 -29.07 9.39
C GLY A 246 -18.95 -29.55 8.07
N MET A 247 -18.17 -29.52 6.99
CA MET A 247 -18.63 -30.01 5.69
C MET A 247 -18.90 -31.52 5.66
N LEU A 248 -18.27 -32.28 6.57
CA LEU A 248 -18.58 -33.70 6.77
C LEU A 248 -19.98 -33.92 7.35
N ASP A 249 -20.47 -33.02 8.21
CA ASP A 249 -21.83 -33.05 8.77
C ASP A 249 -22.88 -32.79 7.69
N VAL A 250 -22.57 -31.87 6.76
CA VAL A 250 -23.49 -31.45 5.70
C VAL A 250 -23.66 -32.51 4.61
N ILE A 251 -22.56 -33.13 4.16
CA ILE A 251 -22.57 -34.07 3.02
C ILE A 251 -22.70 -35.52 3.50
N GLY A 252 -22.18 -35.86 4.67
CA GLY A 252 -22.16 -37.23 5.17
C GLY A 252 -21.24 -38.17 4.37
N ARG A 253 -20.85 -39.28 5.01
CA ARG A 253 -19.95 -40.27 4.38
C ARG A 253 -20.64 -41.14 3.33
N ASN A 254 -21.94 -41.36 3.48
CA ASN A 254 -22.70 -42.33 2.69
C ASN A 254 -23.11 -41.82 1.31
N GLU A 255 -22.80 -40.57 0.96
CA GLU A 255 -23.20 -39.97 -0.31
C GLU A 255 -22.23 -40.25 -1.49
N GLY A 256 -21.36 -41.25 -1.34
CA GLY A 256 -20.54 -41.78 -2.43
C GLY A 256 -19.61 -40.74 -3.06
N TRP A 257 -19.93 -40.26 -4.26
CA TRP A 257 -19.12 -39.28 -4.98
C TRP A 257 -19.19 -37.87 -4.39
N LEU A 258 -20.32 -37.50 -3.77
CA LEU A 258 -20.52 -36.18 -3.15
C LEU A 258 -19.56 -35.96 -1.98
N PHE A 259 -19.20 -37.02 -1.25
CA PHE A 259 -18.19 -36.99 -0.20
C PHE A 259 -16.84 -36.44 -0.69
N TRP A 260 -16.45 -36.77 -1.92
CA TRP A 260 -15.19 -36.31 -2.52
C TRP A 260 -15.27 -34.90 -3.10
N LEU A 261 -16.47 -34.31 -3.16
CA LEU A 261 -16.66 -32.89 -3.47
C LEU A 261 -16.48 -31.99 -2.24
N SER A 262 -16.69 -32.53 -1.04
CA SER A 262 -16.56 -31.81 0.24
C SER A 262 -15.21 -31.06 0.41
N PRO A 263 -14.05 -31.63 0.06
CA PRO A 263 -12.77 -30.91 0.16
C PRO A 263 -12.69 -29.69 -0.76
N LEU A 264 -13.26 -29.78 -1.96
CA LEU A 264 -13.28 -28.69 -2.92
C LEU A 264 -14.14 -27.52 -2.41
N LEU A 265 -15.32 -27.82 -1.86
CA LEU A 265 -16.20 -26.82 -1.27
C LEU A 265 -15.57 -26.17 -0.04
N SER A 266 -14.94 -26.97 0.82
CA SER A 266 -14.21 -26.49 2.00
C SER A 266 -13.07 -25.55 1.62
N ALA A 267 -12.30 -25.91 0.58
CA ALA A 267 -11.22 -25.08 0.05
C ALA A 267 -11.75 -23.78 -0.55
N LEU A 268 -12.89 -23.81 -1.24
CA LEU A 268 -13.53 -22.62 -1.80
C LEU A 268 -13.98 -21.65 -0.70
N ILE A 269 -14.66 -22.15 0.34
CA ILE A 269 -15.07 -21.33 1.50
C ILE A 269 -13.84 -20.72 2.17
N THR A 270 -12.83 -21.53 2.45
CA THR A 270 -11.56 -21.07 3.04
C THR A 270 -10.90 -19.98 2.19
N TRP A 271 -10.85 -20.20 0.88
CA TRP A 271 -10.28 -19.25 -0.07
C TRP A 271 -11.00 -17.90 -0.06
N VAL A 272 -12.33 -17.88 -0.01
CA VAL A 272 -13.11 -16.63 0.02
C VAL A 272 -12.75 -15.78 1.25
N PHE A 273 -12.67 -16.39 2.43
CA PHE A 273 -12.35 -15.67 3.66
C PHE A 273 -10.90 -15.19 3.68
N PHE A 274 -9.94 -16.01 3.27
CA PHE A 274 -8.55 -15.57 3.13
C PHE A 274 -8.38 -14.51 2.03
N LEU A 275 -9.15 -14.57 0.95
CA LEU A 275 -9.15 -13.54 -0.08
C LEU A 275 -9.60 -12.20 0.49
N MET A 276 -10.67 -12.17 1.30
CA MET A 276 -11.08 -10.96 2.01
C MET A 276 -9.99 -10.45 2.96
N GLU A 277 -9.35 -11.35 3.71
CA GLU A 277 -8.28 -11.01 4.65
C GLU A 277 -7.07 -10.37 3.94
N MET A 278 -6.62 -10.96 2.84
CA MET A 278 -5.51 -10.45 2.03
C MET A 278 -5.85 -9.12 1.33
N ILE A 279 -7.08 -8.94 0.84
CA ILE A 279 -7.50 -7.65 0.26
C ILE A 279 -7.38 -6.53 1.30
N GLY A 280 -7.76 -6.80 2.55
CA GLY A 280 -7.55 -5.88 3.66
C GLY A 280 -6.08 -5.60 3.89
N ASP A 281 -5.30 -6.64 4.12
CA ASP A 281 -3.86 -6.57 4.46
C ASP A 281 -3.05 -5.75 3.44
N TYR A 282 -3.23 -6.01 2.15
CA TYR A 282 -2.54 -5.26 1.08
C TYR A 282 -3.06 -3.82 0.92
N SER A 283 -4.28 -3.53 1.36
CA SER A 283 -4.81 -2.16 1.36
C SER A 283 -4.30 -1.33 2.55
N GLU A 284 -3.65 -1.95 3.55
CA GLU A 284 -3.09 -1.24 4.69
C GLU A 284 -1.78 -0.50 4.36
N ASN A 285 -1.05 -0.91 3.31
CA ASN A 285 0.30 -0.42 2.99
C ASN A 285 0.39 0.22 1.58
N PRO A 286 -0.09 1.46 1.40
CA PRO A 286 -0.33 2.02 0.07
C PRO A 286 0.94 2.56 -0.65
N PHE A 287 2.15 2.27 -0.17
CA PHE A 287 3.41 2.83 -0.67
C PHE A 287 4.53 1.79 -0.87
N GLU A 288 4.20 0.51 -0.94
CA GLU A 288 5.17 -0.59 -1.14
C GLU A 288 5.72 -0.66 -2.58
N GLY A 289 5.03 -0.05 -3.55
CA GLY A 289 5.30 -0.12 -4.98
C GLY A 289 4.54 -1.24 -5.70
N THR A 290 3.48 -1.77 -5.10
CA THR A 290 2.65 -2.85 -5.66
C THR A 290 1.59 -2.33 -6.63
N TYR A 291 0.84 -3.24 -7.24
CA TYR A 291 -0.26 -2.90 -8.16
C TYR A 291 -1.41 -2.16 -7.46
N ASN A 292 -1.62 -2.35 -6.15
CA ASN A 292 -2.69 -1.71 -5.39
C ASN A 292 -2.34 -0.30 -4.90
N ASP A 293 -1.06 0.05 -4.92
CA ASP A 293 -0.55 1.24 -4.25
C ASP A 293 -0.84 2.52 -4.99
N VAL A 294 -0.65 3.65 -4.31
CA VAL A 294 -0.79 4.98 -4.93
C VAL A 294 0.22 5.12 -6.08
N PRO A 295 -0.19 5.65 -7.25
CA PRO A 295 0.66 5.77 -8.44
C PRO A 295 1.91 6.65 -8.24
#